data_AF-A0A7S3UMF8-F1
#
_entry.id   AF-A0A7S3UMF8-F1
#
_cell.length_a   1.000
_cell.length_b   1.000
_cell.length_c   1.000
_cell.angle_alpha   90.00
_cell.angle_beta   90.00
_cell.angle_gamma   90.00
#
_symmetry.space_group_name_H-M   'P 1'
#
loop_
_entity.id
_entity.type
_entity.pdbx_description
1 polymer ?
#
loop_
_entity_poly.entity_id
_entity_poly.type
_entity_poly.pdbx_seq_one_letter_code
_entity_poly.pdbx_strand_id
1 'polypeptide(L)'
;LVPVAILAQVLSVSVHRTMAQMLLGMGNPLLDVSANVDDELLKKYDLKPNDAILAEDKHQPLYADLAAKPDVMYIAGGATQNSIRIAQWMSQRAGATAYMGCVGKDDNAQ
;
A
#
# COMPACT_ATOMS: atom_id res chain seq x y z
N LEU A 1 -45.11 -18.43 16.29
CA LEU A 1 -43.74 -17.94 16.56
C LEU A 1 -42.71 -18.78 15.80
N VAL A 2 -42.74 -18.68 14.47
CA VAL A 2 -41.71 -18.98 13.44
C VAL A 2 -42.31 -18.25 12.21
N PRO A 3 -41.63 -17.33 11.48
CA PRO A 3 -40.22 -17.39 11.06
C PRO A 3 -39.51 -16.03 10.90
N VAL A 4 -38.57 -15.68 11.79
CA VAL A 4 -37.48 -14.75 11.43
C VAL A 4 -36.30 -15.53 10.82
N ALA A 5 -36.26 -16.86 11.04
CA ALA A 5 -35.20 -17.73 10.54
C ALA A 5 -35.23 -17.98 9.02
N ILE A 6 -36.40 -17.92 8.37
CA ILE A 6 -36.52 -18.24 6.93
C ILE A 6 -35.86 -17.15 6.05
N LEU A 7 -35.81 -15.90 6.53
CA LEU A 7 -35.20 -14.81 5.75
C LEU A 7 -33.67 -14.88 5.71
N ALA A 8 -33.03 -15.53 6.69
CA ALA A 8 -31.57 -15.69 6.72
C ALA A 8 -31.06 -16.74 5.71
N GLN A 9 -31.91 -17.71 5.32
CA GLN A 9 -31.47 -18.83 4.48
C GLN A 9 -31.43 -18.51 2.97
N VAL A 10 -32.11 -17.45 2.52
CA VAL A 10 -32.22 -17.12 1.07
C VAL A 10 -30.99 -16.37 0.53
N LEU A 11 -30.09 -15.90 1.39
CA LEU A 11 -28.83 -15.25 0.98
C LEU A 11 -27.69 -16.22 0.64
N SER A 12 -27.88 -17.53 0.82
CA SER A 12 -26.89 -18.54 0.42
C SER A 12 -27.07 -18.95 -1.05
N VAL A 13 -26.96 -18.01 -1.98
CA VAL A 13 -26.68 -18.36 -3.38
C VAL A 13 -25.28 -18.99 -3.39
N SER A 14 -25.23 -20.29 -3.64
CA SER A 14 -24.01 -21.08 -3.75
C SER A 14 -23.19 -20.60 -4.96
N VAL A 15 -22.36 -19.57 -4.77
CA VAL A 15 -21.22 -19.30 -5.64
C VAL A 15 -20.08 -20.21 -5.18
N HIS A 16 -20.19 -21.49 -5.51
CA HIS A 16 -19.06 -22.42 -5.46
C HIS A 16 -18.07 -22.09 -6.59
N ARG A 17 -17.35 -20.98 -6.43
CA ARG A 17 -16.08 -20.73 -7.13
C ARG A 17 -15.06 -20.25 -6.10
N THR A 18 -14.40 -21.23 -5.49
CA THR A 18 -13.16 -21.08 -4.73
C THR A 18 -12.00 -20.70 -5.67
N MET A 19 -12.14 -19.62 -6.45
CA MET A 19 -10.99 -19.03 -7.14
C MET A 19 -10.23 -18.21 -6.09
N ALA A 20 -9.34 -18.85 -5.34
CA ALA A 20 -8.28 -18.12 -4.64
C ALA A 20 -7.40 -17.42 -5.70
N GLN A 21 -6.83 -16.27 -5.36
CA GLN A 21 -5.98 -15.45 -6.23
C GLN A 21 -6.62 -15.04 -7.57
N MET A 22 -7.80 -14.41 -7.53
CA MET A 22 -8.47 -13.89 -8.74
C MET A 22 -7.73 -12.69 -9.37
N LEU A 23 -6.94 -11.97 -8.57
CA LEU A 23 -6.23 -10.78 -9.00
C LEU A 23 -4.77 -10.84 -8.53
N LEU A 24 -3.85 -10.84 -9.49
CA LEU A 24 -2.42 -10.73 -9.23
C LEU A 24 -1.95 -9.32 -9.60
N GLY A 25 -1.33 -8.62 -8.66
CA GLY A 25 -0.56 -7.41 -8.96
C GLY A 25 0.94 -7.69 -8.94
N MET A 26 1.67 -7.04 -9.85
CA MET A 26 3.13 -7.06 -9.84
C MET A 26 3.64 -5.63 -9.90
N GLY A 27 4.61 -5.29 -9.07
CA GLY A 27 5.18 -3.96 -9.05
C GLY A 27 6.31 -3.80 -8.05
N ASN A 28 6.63 -2.56 -7.75
CA ASN A 28 7.70 -2.21 -6.82
C ASN A 28 7.08 -2.01 -5.44
N PRO A 29 7.32 -2.91 -4.47
CA PRO A 29 6.99 -2.67 -3.08
C PRO A 29 7.97 -1.62 -2.56
N LEU A 30 7.46 -0.55 -1.98
CA LEU A 30 8.25 0.57 -1.51
C LEU A 30 7.93 0.85 -0.04
N LEU A 31 8.89 1.41 0.68
CA LEU A 31 8.65 2.01 1.98
C LEU A 31 8.47 3.52 1.79
N ASP A 32 7.27 4.02 2.03
CA ASP A 32 6.99 5.45 2.00
C ASP A 32 7.49 6.07 3.32
N VAL A 33 8.39 7.04 3.22
CA VAL A 33 8.87 7.87 4.33
C VAL A 33 8.15 9.22 4.22
N SER A 34 7.22 9.49 5.13
CA SER A 34 6.35 10.66 5.09
C SER A 34 6.54 11.52 6.33
N ALA A 35 6.67 12.84 6.17
CA ALA A 35 6.78 13.80 7.26
C ALA A 35 6.28 15.17 6.79
N ASN A 36 5.93 16.06 7.72
CA ASN A 36 5.65 17.46 7.36
C ASN A 36 6.96 18.21 7.06
N VAL A 37 6.98 18.90 5.92
CA VAL A 37 8.14 19.65 5.42
C VAL A 37 7.75 21.09 5.09
N ASP A 38 8.75 21.97 5.05
CA ASP A 38 8.61 23.35 4.62
C ASP A 38 9.04 23.53 3.15
N ASP A 39 8.74 24.70 2.61
CA ASP A 39 9.14 25.08 1.25
C ASP A 39 10.67 25.17 1.09
N GLU A 40 11.41 25.34 2.18
CA GLU A 40 12.88 25.42 2.17
C GLU A 40 13.49 24.07 1.83
N LEU A 41 12.98 22.98 2.43
CA LEU A 41 13.40 21.62 2.12
C LEU A 41 13.09 21.25 0.66
N LEU A 42 11.92 21.63 0.14
CA LEU A 42 11.57 21.40 -1.27
C LEU A 42 12.57 22.10 -2.20
N LYS A 43 12.93 23.36 -1.92
CA LYS A 43 13.94 24.11 -2.69
C LYS A 43 15.33 23.49 -2.57
N LYS A 44 15.74 23.05 -1.37
CA LYS A 44 17.05 22.41 -1.13
C LYS A 44 17.27 21.20 -2.03
N TYR A 45 16.22 20.43 -2.29
CA TYR A 45 16.28 19.21 -3.10
C TYR A 45 15.68 19.37 -4.51
N ASP A 46 15.37 20.59 -4.95
CA ASP A 46 14.81 20.87 -6.28
C ASP A 46 13.51 20.07 -6.56
N LEU A 47 12.65 19.97 -5.55
CA LEU A 47 11.38 19.28 -5.60
C LEU A 47 10.23 20.25 -5.86
N LYS A 48 9.34 19.89 -6.79
CA LYS A 48 8.10 20.63 -7.02
C LYS A 48 6.99 20.08 -6.11
N PRO A 49 6.06 20.94 -5.64
CA PRO A 49 4.87 20.47 -4.96
C PRO A 49 4.09 19.46 -5.82
N ASN A 50 3.63 18.36 -5.22
CA ASN A 50 2.90 17.26 -5.87
C ASN A 50 3.64 16.57 -7.03
N ASP A 51 4.97 16.58 -7.02
CA ASP A 51 5.76 15.86 -8.03
C ASP A 51 6.00 14.39 -7.65
N ALA A 52 6.32 13.57 -8.65
CA ALA A 52 6.69 12.18 -8.48
C ALA A 52 7.90 11.87 -9.38
N ILE A 53 9.09 11.97 -8.80
CA ILE A 53 10.36 11.80 -9.51
C ILE A 53 11.12 10.58 -9.00
N LEU A 54 12.03 10.06 -9.83
CA LEU A 54 13.03 9.11 -9.38
C LEU A 54 14.15 9.86 -8.64
N ALA A 55 14.63 9.27 -7.55
CA ALA A 55 15.76 9.83 -6.82
C ALA A 55 17.02 9.85 -7.70
N GLU A 56 17.80 10.91 -7.53
CA GLU A 56 19.12 11.13 -8.14
C GLU A 56 20.12 11.24 -6.98
N ASP A 57 21.42 11.31 -7.25
CA ASP A 57 22.44 11.39 -6.20
C ASP A 57 22.23 12.57 -5.24
N LYS A 58 21.71 13.70 -5.75
CA LYS A 58 21.35 14.88 -4.94
C LYS A 58 20.24 14.61 -3.93
N HIS A 59 19.37 13.62 -4.19
CA HIS A 59 18.24 13.26 -3.34
C HIS A 59 18.60 12.25 -2.25
N GLN A 60 19.76 11.58 -2.31
CA GLN A 60 20.12 10.54 -1.34
C GLN A 60 20.13 11.01 0.13
N PRO A 61 20.62 12.22 0.47
CA PRO A 61 20.59 12.71 1.86
C PRO A 61 19.18 13.01 2.38
N LEU A 62 18.19 13.17 1.50
CA LEU A 62 16.81 13.51 1.87
C LEU A 62 16.20 12.47 2.83
N TYR A 63 16.48 11.18 2.63
CA TYR A 63 15.92 10.13 3.47
C TYR A 63 16.36 10.24 4.93
N ALA A 64 17.62 10.61 5.17
CA ALA A 64 18.13 10.83 6.52
C ALA A 64 17.53 12.11 7.15
N ASP A 65 17.41 13.18 6.36
CA ASP A 65 16.79 14.43 6.80
C ASP A 65 15.32 14.23 7.19
N LEU A 66 14.56 13.41 6.44
CA LEU A 66 13.19 13.06 6.77
C LEU A 66 13.12 12.13 8.00
N ALA A 67 13.98 11.12 8.10
CA ALA A 67 14.02 10.19 9.22
C ALA A 67 14.34 10.86 10.56
N ALA A 68 15.04 12.00 10.55
CA ALA A 68 15.34 12.78 11.75
C ALA A 68 14.15 13.61 12.27
N LYS A 69 13.06 13.74 11.49
CA LYS A 69 11.88 14.50 11.90
C LYS A 69 11.06 13.76 12.96
N PRO A 70 10.52 14.46 13.97
CA PRO A 70 9.79 13.82 15.07
C PRO A 70 8.45 13.21 14.64
N ASP A 71 7.88 13.68 13.53
CA ASP A 71 6.61 13.25 12.96
C ASP A 71 6.76 12.30 11.76
N VAL A 72 7.95 11.74 11.55
CA VAL A 72 8.18 10.81 10.44
C VAL A 72 7.33 9.55 10.59
N MET A 73 6.70 9.16 9.49
CA MET A 73 5.89 7.96 9.35
C MET A 73 6.50 7.05 8.30
N TYR A 74 6.53 5.76 8.62
CA TYR A 74 6.96 4.69 7.73
C TYR A 74 5.73 3.87 7.34
N ILE A 75 5.41 3.86 6.04
CA ILE A 75 4.18 3.27 5.53
C ILE A 75 4.53 2.34 4.37
N ALA A 76 4.02 1.10 4.39
CA ALA A 76 4.12 0.22 3.24
C ALA A 76 3.41 0.86 2.04
N GLY A 77 4.15 1.11 0.96
CA GLY A 77 3.77 1.93 -0.17
C GLY A 77 3.98 1.24 -1.51
N GLY A 78 4.12 2.04 -2.57
CA GLY A 78 4.17 1.55 -3.95
C GLY A 78 2.79 1.40 -4.57
N ALA A 79 2.63 1.96 -5.78
CA ALA A 79 1.33 2.13 -6.43
C ALA A 79 0.55 0.81 -6.56
N THR A 80 1.16 -0.23 -7.12
CA THR A 80 0.51 -1.53 -7.30
C THR A 80 0.19 -2.20 -5.96
N GLN A 81 1.08 -2.09 -4.96
CA GLN A 81 0.85 -2.70 -3.65
C GLN A 81 -0.34 -2.05 -2.94
N ASN A 82 -0.43 -0.72 -3.00
CA ASN A 82 -1.55 0.05 -2.47
C ASN A 82 -2.87 -0.38 -3.12
N SER A 83 -2.93 -0.45 -4.46
CA SER A 83 -4.14 -0.88 -5.16
C SER A 83 -4.56 -2.30 -4.80
N ILE A 84 -3.62 -3.25 -4.74
CA ILE A 84 -3.91 -4.65 -4.41
C ILE A 84 -4.38 -4.82 -2.96
N ARG A 85 -3.75 -4.12 -2.00
CA ARG A 85 -4.18 -4.16 -0.58
C ARG A 85 -5.60 -3.63 -0.41
N ILE A 86 -5.96 -2.56 -1.12
CA ILE A 86 -7.32 -2.03 -1.10
C ILE A 86 -8.29 -2.99 -1.79
N ALA A 87 -7.94 -3.57 -2.93
CA ALA A 87 -8.77 -4.58 -3.59
C ALA A 87 -9.02 -5.81 -2.69
N GLN A 88 -7.98 -6.28 -1.99
CA GLN A 88 -8.06 -7.34 -1.00
C GLN A 88 -9.00 -6.98 0.15
N TRP A 89 -8.86 -5.76 0.70
CA TRP A 89 -9.75 -5.26 1.74
C TRP A 89 -11.20 -5.16 1.25
N MET A 90 -11.46 -4.53 0.11
CA MET A 90 -12.80 -4.39 -0.46
C MET A 90 -13.47 -5.73 -0.78
N SER A 91 -12.69 -6.74 -1.18
CA SER A 91 -13.22 -8.07 -1.49
C SER A 91 -13.79 -8.81 -0.28
N GLN A 92 -13.37 -8.44 0.94
CA GLN A 92 -13.72 -9.11 2.21
C GLN A 92 -13.52 -10.64 2.18
N ARG A 93 -12.67 -11.15 1.27
CA ARG A 93 -12.43 -12.57 1.05
C ARG A 93 -10.94 -12.85 1.14
N ALA A 94 -10.54 -13.63 2.14
CA ALA A 94 -9.15 -14.02 2.32
C ALA A 94 -8.58 -14.67 1.04
N GLY A 95 -7.39 -14.21 0.63
CA GLY A 95 -6.69 -14.75 -0.54
C GLY A 95 -7.36 -14.46 -1.88
N ALA A 96 -8.21 -13.42 -1.99
CA ALA A 96 -8.77 -12.99 -3.27
C ALA A 96 -7.71 -12.39 -4.21
N THR A 97 -6.63 -11.86 -3.64
CA THR A 97 -5.53 -11.22 -4.36
C THR A 97 -4.17 -11.89 -4.07
N ALA A 98 -3.22 -11.68 -4.97
CA ALA A 98 -1.81 -12.00 -4.81
C ALA A 98 -0.95 -10.81 -5.26
N TYR A 99 0.27 -10.70 -4.72
CA TYR A 99 1.22 -9.65 -5.08
C TYR A 99 2.60 -10.25 -5.32
N MET A 100 3.30 -9.76 -6.36
CA MET A 100 4.70 -10.06 -6.62
C MET A 100 5.52 -8.77 -6.71
N GLY A 101 6.71 -8.79 -6.11
CA GLY A 101 7.64 -7.67 -6.09
C GLY A 101 9.00 -8.11 -5.57
N CYS A 102 9.97 -7.18 -5.55
CA CYS A 102 11.31 -7.42 -5.03
C CYS A 102 11.61 -6.41 -3.91
N VAL A 103 12.19 -6.90 -2.81
CA VAL A 103 12.62 -6.09 -1.66
C VAL A 103 14.10 -6.38 -1.35
N GLY A 104 14.76 -5.43 -0.69
CA GLY A 104 16.10 -5.63 -0.16
C GLY A 104 16.14 -6.64 0.99
N LYS A 105 17.35 -7.02 1.39
CA LYS A 105 17.58 -7.79 2.63
C LYS A 105 17.97 -6.82 3.74
N ASP A 106 16.98 -6.10 4.24
CA ASP A 106 17.12 -5.07 5.27
C ASP A 106 15.87 -5.03 6.16
N ASP A 107 15.90 -4.19 7.19
CA ASP A 107 14.82 -4.10 8.18
C ASP A 107 13.51 -3.54 7.60
N ASN A 108 13.56 -2.91 6.42
CA ASN A 108 12.37 -2.36 5.76
C ASN A 108 11.57 -3.41 4.99
N ALA A 109 12.12 -4.62 4.82
CA ALA A 109 11.50 -5.71 4.07
C ALA A 109 10.55 -6.60 4.90
N GLN A 110 10.34 -6.27 6.18
CA GLN A 110 9.49 -7.05 7.10
C GLN A 110 8.00 -6.75 6.96
#